data_AF-A0A3B4FHN7-F1
#
_entry.id   AF-A0A3B4FHN7-F1
#
_cell.length_a   1.000
_cell.length_b   1.000
_cell.length_c   1.000
_cell.angle_alpha   90.00
_cell.angle_beta   90.00
_cell.angle_gamma   90.00
#
_symmetry.space_group_name_H-M   'P 1'
#
loop_
_entity.id
_entity.type
_entity.pdbx_description
1 polymer ?
#
loop_
_entity_poly.entity_id
_entity_poly.type
_entity_poly.pdbx_seq_one_letter_code
_entity_poly.pdbx_strand_id
1 'polypeptide(L)'
;MLQINIRQPVQRHTETGANSERKRSGRPKATTEPKDKFLCDTQLTGQQLQAQLNSGGSKQVSALLRCQNKTKRLCWAMKHHHWTTEVWKKVLRTDESKFEIFGSSRRIFVCR
;
A
#
# COMPACT_ATOMS: atom_id res chain seq x y z
N MET A 1 -25.06 38.04 -10.83
CA MET A 1 -26.26 37.17 -10.85
C MET A 1 -26.12 36.20 -12.01
N LEU A 2 -26.26 34.89 -11.78
CA LEU A 2 -26.27 33.90 -12.86
C LEU A 2 -27.63 33.93 -13.54
N GLN A 3 -27.67 34.23 -14.84
CA GLN A 3 -28.89 34.18 -15.65
C GLN A 3 -29.24 32.71 -15.90
N ILE A 4 -30.34 32.22 -15.32
CA ILE A 4 -30.81 30.84 -15.50
C ILE A 4 -31.68 30.79 -16.75
N ASN A 5 -31.31 29.96 -17.73
CA ASN A 5 -32.08 29.82 -18.96
C ASN A 5 -33.32 28.93 -18.73
N ILE A 6 -34.49 29.55 -18.72
CA ILE A 6 -35.80 28.93 -18.43
C ILE A 6 -36.58 28.50 -19.68
N ARG A 7 -36.09 28.75 -20.91
CA ARG A 7 -36.84 28.44 -22.14
C ARG A 7 -37.04 26.94 -22.35
N GLN A 8 -35.99 26.16 -22.13
CA GLN A 8 -36.02 24.71 -22.35
C GLN A 8 -36.83 23.91 -21.33
N PRO A 9 -36.86 24.21 -20.02
CA PRO A 9 -37.75 23.51 -19.09
C PRO A 9 -39.23 23.83 -19.33
N VAL A 10 -39.58 25.07 -19.72
CA VAL A 10 -40.99 25.46 -20.00
C VAL A 10 -41.55 24.72 -21.21
N GLN A 11 -40.80 24.67 -22.32
CA GLN A 11 -41.24 23.94 -23.52
C GLN A 11 -41.36 22.42 -23.28
N ARG A 12 -40.51 21.84 -22.43
CA ARG A 12 -40.64 20.43 -22.03
C ARG A 12 -41.88 20.16 -21.18
N HIS A 13 -42.26 21.10 -20.31
CA HIS A 13 -43.45 20.96 -19.48
C HIS A 13 -44.74 21.01 -20.31
N THR A 14 -44.80 21.84 -21.35
CA THR A 14 -45.97 21.89 -22.26
C THR A 14 -46.14 20.59 -23.05
N GLU A 15 -45.07 19.85 -23.31
CA GLU A 15 -45.10 18.60 -24.07
C GLU A 15 -45.42 17.36 -23.21
N THR A 16 -44.89 17.29 -21.98
CA THR A 16 -44.94 16.07 -21.15
C THR A 16 -45.83 16.20 -19.90
N GLY A 17 -46.25 17.41 -19.52
CA GLY A 17 -47.06 17.66 -18.32
C GLY A 17 -46.36 17.38 -16.98
N ALA A 18 -45.08 17.01 -17.00
CA ALA A 18 -44.29 16.69 -15.81
C ALA A 18 -42.83 17.13 -15.98
N ASN A 19 -42.20 17.56 -14.89
CA ASN A 19 -40.79 17.94 -14.85
C ASN A 19 -39.97 16.92 -14.06
N SER A 20 -40.01 15.65 -14.49
CA SER A 20 -39.23 14.59 -13.87
C SER A 20 -37.80 14.58 -14.39
N GLU A 21 -36.84 14.44 -13.49
CA GLU A 21 -35.43 14.36 -13.84
C GLU A 21 -35.16 13.08 -14.66
N ARG A 22 -34.51 13.23 -15.82
CA ARG A 22 -34.17 12.08 -16.66
C ARG A 22 -33.02 11.29 -16.05
N LYS A 23 -33.05 9.96 -16.20
CA LYS A 23 -31.91 9.11 -15.86
C LYS A 23 -30.68 9.63 -16.62
N ARG A 24 -29.71 10.17 -15.87
CA ARG A 24 -28.43 10.58 -16.42
C ARG A 24 -27.67 9.32 -16.81
N SER A 25 -26.95 9.35 -17.92
CA SER A 25 -25.88 8.39 -18.17
C SER A 25 -24.80 8.62 -17.12
N GLY A 26 -24.94 7.93 -15.99
CA GLY A 26 -23.93 7.94 -14.94
C GLY A 26 -22.60 7.42 -15.47
N ARG A 27 -21.54 7.66 -14.73
CA ARG A 27 -20.21 7.14 -15.05
C ARG A 27 -20.29 5.61 -15.25
N PRO A 28 -19.77 5.05 -16.36
CA PRO A 28 -19.82 3.62 -16.58
C PRO A 28 -19.07 2.88 -15.47
N LYS A 29 -19.64 1.78 -14.98
CA LYS A 29 -18.98 0.91 -14.01
C LYS A 29 -17.73 0.31 -14.66
N ALA A 30 -16.61 0.36 -13.95
CA ALA A 30 -15.34 -0.21 -14.39
C ALA A 30 -15.31 -1.76 -14.30
N THR A 31 -16.32 -2.36 -13.66
CA THR A 31 -16.45 -3.79 -13.45
C THR A 31 -17.70 -4.34 -14.13
N THR A 32 -17.64 -5.60 -14.55
CA THR A 32 -18.73 -6.34 -15.20
C THR A 32 -19.45 -7.20 -14.15
N GLU A 33 -20.75 -7.43 -14.29
CA GLU A 33 -21.58 -8.21 -13.33
C GLU A 33 -20.96 -9.54 -12.84
N PRO A 34 -20.25 -10.34 -13.66
CA PRO A 34 -19.57 -11.54 -13.16
C PRO A 34 -18.40 -11.22 -12.21
N LYS A 35 -17.63 -10.16 -12.47
CA LYS A 35 -16.51 -9.71 -11.60
C LYS A 35 -17.01 -9.18 -10.26
N ASP A 36 -18.19 -8.57 -10.23
CA ASP A 36 -18.81 -8.09 -8.99
C ASP A 36 -19.22 -9.27 -8.08
N LYS A 37 -19.64 -10.42 -8.64
CA LYS A 37 -19.95 -11.63 -7.85
C LYS A 37 -18.72 -12.20 -7.13
N PHE A 38 -17.57 -12.25 -7.81
CA PHE A 38 -16.32 -12.72 -7.19
C PHE A 38 -15.82 -11.78 -6.06
N LEU A 39 -16.14 -10.49 -6.13
CA LEU A 39 -15.84 -9.53 -5.07
C LEU A 39 -16.76 -9.72 -3.84
N CYS A 40 -18.00 -10.16 -4.04
CA CYS A 40 -18.93 -10.49 -2.95
C CYS A 40 -18.61 -11.83 -2.26
N ASP A 41 -18.01 -12.79 -2.95
CA ASP A 41 -17.63 -14.08 -2.36
C ASP A 41 -16.38 -13.99 -1.47
N THR A 42 -15.64 -12.90 -1.58
CA THR A 42 -14.55 -12.54 -0.66
C THR A 42 -14.97 -11.36 0.22
N GLN A 43 -16.02 -11.55 1.05
CA GLN A 43 -16.32 -10.66 2.19
C GLN A 43 -15.27 -10.79 3.30
N LEU A 44 -13.99 -10.80 2.94
CA LEU A 44 -12.92 -10.59 3.90
C LEU A 44 -12.74 -9.09 4.02
N THR A 45 -12.99 -8.58 5.22
CA THR A 45 -12.61 -7.22 5.59
C THR A 45 -11.11 -7.04 5.29
N GLY A 46 -10.67 -5.85 4.90
CA GLY A 46 -9.24 -5.60 4.63
C GLY A 46 -8.31 -6.05 5.76
N GLN A 47 -8.80 -6.02 7.01
CA GLN A 47 -8.10 -6.56 8.18
C GLN A 47 -7.95 -8.09 8.17
N GLN A 48 -8.95 -8.83 7.70
CA GLN A 48 -8.90 -10.29 7.59
C GLN A 48 -7.95 -10.72 6.47
N LEU A 49 -7.93 -10.00 5.35
CA LEU A 49 -6.91 -10.18 4.30
C LEU A 49 -5.49 -9.91 4.84
N GLN A 50 -5.33 -8.82 5.61
CA GLN A 50 -4.04 -8.50 6.23
C GLN A 50 -3.59 -9.57 7.22
N ALA A 51 -4.51 -10.09 8.05
CA ALA A 51 -4.23 -11.16 9.00
C ALA A 51 -3.84 -12.47 8.27
N GLN A 52 -4.50 -12.81 7.16
CA GLN A 52 -4.13 -13.96 6.34
C GLN A 52 -2.73 -13.81 5.73
N LEU A 53 -2.40 -12.64 5.18
CA LEU A 53 -1.07 -12.36 4.65
C LEU A 53 0.02 -12.41 5.73
N ASN A 54 -0.30 -11.98 6.95
CA ASN A 54 0.61 -12.07 8.10
C ASN A 54 0.73 -13.49 8.67
N SER A 55 -0.32 -14.32 8.51
CA SER A 55 -0.35 -15.72 8.97
C SER A 55 0.51 -16.66 8.10
N GLY A 56 0.70 -16.29 6.82
CA GLY A 56 1.74 -16.86 5.97
C GLY A 56 3.09 -16.36 6.44
N GLY A 57 3.62 -17.02 7.48
CA GLY A 57 4.78 -16.60 8.27
C GLY A 57 5.81 -15.82 7.46
N SER A 58 6.18 -14.65 7.99
CA SER A 58 7.28 -13.82 7.50
C SER A 58 8.38 -14.70 6.93
N LYS A 59 8.46 -14.77 5.59
CA LYS A 59 9.55 -15.46 4.90
C LYS A 59 10.82 -14.97 5.56
N GLN A 60 11.57 -15.85 6.22
CA GLN A 60 12.91 -15.50 6.66
C GLN A 60 13.66 -15.10 5.40
N VAL A 61 13.89 -13.80 5.23
CA VAL A 61 14.70 -13.28 4.13
C VAL A 61 16.14 -13.61 4.49
N SER A 62 16.52 -14.86 4.28
CA SER A 62 17.92 -15.22 4.19
C SER A 62 18.43 -14.54 2.94
N ALA A 63 19.23 -13.48 3.10
CA ALA A 63 19.94 -12.89 2.00
C ALA A 63 20.68 -14.01 1.26
N LEU A 64 20.49 -14.14 -0.05
CA LEU A 64 21.14 -15.18 -0.85
C LEU A 64 22.64 -14.88 -0.93
N LEU A 65 23.39 -15.30 0.10
CA LEU A 65 24.83 -15.10 0.15
C LEU A 65 25.52 -16.08 -0.80
N ARG A 66 26.44 -15.56 -1.61
CA ARG A 66 27.36 -16.39 -2.39
C ARG A 66 28.15 -17.31 -1.46
N CYS A 67 28.48 -18.52 -1.92
CA CYS A 67 29.20 -19.53 -1.12
C CYS A 67 30.50 -18.97 -0.50
N GLN A 68 31.24 -18.15 -1.25
CA GLN A 68 32.44 -17.48 -0.76
C GLN A 68 32.18 -16.58 0.46
N ASN A 69 31.07 -15.83 0.46
CA ASN A 69 30.70 -14.96 1.57
C ASN A 69 30.30 -15.77 2.81
N LYS A 70 29.68 -16.95 2.61
CA LYS A 70 29.38 -17.88 3.70
C LYS A 70 30.66 -18.39 4.35
N THR A 71 31.64 -18.82 3.55
CA THR A 71 32.94 -19.29 4.05
C THR A 71 33.71 -18.21 4.80
N LYS A 72 33.75 -16.97 4.26
CA LYS A 72 34.40 -15.83 4.93
C LYS A 72 33.77 -15.53 6.28
N ARG A 73 32.42 -15.50 6.35
CA ARG A 73 31.69 -15.29 7.60
C ARG A 73 31.95 -16.40 8.61
N LEU A 74 31.94 -17.66 8.17
CA LEU A 74 32.20 -18.81 9.03
C LEU A 74 33.63 -18.78 9.60
N CYS A 75 34.63 -18.54 8.76
CA CYS A 75 36.03 -18.43 9.19
C CYS A 75 36.21 -17.31 10.22
N TRP A 76 35.60 -16.15 9.99
CA TRP A 76 35.63 -15.04 10.95
C TRP A 76 34.97 -15.42 12.27
N ALA A 77 33.78 -16.02 12.25
CA ALA A 77 33.09 -16.47 13.45
C ALA A 77 33.89 -17.49 14.25
N MET A 78 34.51 -18.48 13.57
CA MET A 78 35.36 -19.48 14.22
C MET A 78 36.61 -18.85 14.83
N LYS A 79 37.26 -17.91 14.13
CA LYS A 79 38.44 -17.19 14.64
C LYS A 79 38.15 -16.40 15.91
N HIS A 80 36.93 -15.87 16.03
CA HIS A 80 36.51 -15.02 17.13
C HIS A 80 35.54 -15.72 18.09
N HIS A 81 35.42 -17.05 18.02
CA HIS A 81 34.49 -17.84 18.83
C HIS A 81 34.74 -17.68 20.35
N HIS A 82 36.02 -17.58 20.74
CA HIS A 82 36.43 -17.47 22.15
C HIS A 82 36.51 -16.02 22.65
N TRP A 83 36.00 -15.04 21.91
CA TRP A 83 36.03 -13.65 22.35
C TRP A 83 35.09 -13.42 23.55
N THR A 84 35.68 -12.97 24.65
CA THR A 84 34.95 -12.61 25.86
C THR A 84 34.37 -11.19 25.77
N THR A 85 33.44 -10.85 26.66
CA THR A 85 32.75 -9.55 26.66
C THR A 85 33.72 -8.37 26.81
N GLU A 86 34.84 -8.56 27.51
CA GLU A 86 35.91 -7.56 27.68
C GLU A 86 36.62 -7.25 26.37
N VAL A 87 36.74 -8.25 25.48
CA VAL A 87 37.31 -8.07 24.15
C VAL A 87 36.33 -7.30 23.28
N TRP A 88 35.04 -7.62 23.32
CA TRP A 88 34.00 -6.88 22.58
C TRP A 88 33.91 -5.42 22.99
N LYS A 89 34.11 -5.07 24.27
CA LYS A 89 34.13 -3.68 24.76
C LYS A 89 35.25 -2.84 24.13
N LYS A 90 36.34 -3.46 23.66
CA LYS A 90 37.45 -2.77 23.01
C LYS A 90 37.22 -2.56 21.52
N VAL A 91 36.22 -3.22 20.92
CA VAL A 91 35.92 -3.12 19.49
C VAL A 91 35.03 -1.92 19.23
N LEU A 92 35.56 -0.90 18.54
CA LEU A 92 34.77 0.20 18.01
C LEU A 92 34.05 -0.23 16.73
N ARG A 93 32.72 -0.07 16.68
CA ARG A 93 31.91 -0.32 15.49
C ARG A 93 31.54 0.99 14.82
N THR A 94 31.84 1.11 13.54
CA THR A 94 31.46 2.24 12.69
C THR A 94 30.55 1.72 11.58
N ASP A 95 29.45 2.42 11.31
CA ASP A 95 28.54 2.13 10.22
C ASP A 95 27.95 3.44 9.68
N GLU A 96 27.54 3.43 8.42
CA GLU A 96 26.85 4.54 7.79
C GLU A 96 25.38 4.19 7.64
N SER A 97 24.51 4.96 8.28
CA SER A 97 23.07 4.79 8.19
C SER A 97 22.44 6.05 7.60
N LYS A 98 21.54 5.86 6.63
CA LYS A 98 20.76 6.95 6.04
C LYS A 98 19.56 7.26 6.94
N PHE A 99 19.53 8.46 7.51
CA PHE A 99 18.36 8.95 8.25
C PHE A 99 17.53 9.87 7.36
N GLU A 100 16.24 9.56 7.21
CA GLU A 100 15.31 10.35 6.42
C GLU A 100 14.22 10.90 7.35
N ILE A 101 14.07 12.22 7.41
CA ILE A 101 13.06 12.89 8.26
C ILE A 101 11.63 12.52 7.82
N PHE A 102 11.45 12.33 6.52
CA PHE A 102 10.14 12.13 5.90
C PHE A 102 9.99 10.76 5.20
N GLY A 103 11.03 9.92 5.27
CA GLY A 103 11.07 8.62 4.60
C GLY A 103 11.03 8.70 3.06
N SER A 104 11.60 7.72 2.40
CA SER A 104 11.80 7.68 0.94
C SER A 104 10.56 7.23 0.14
N SER A 105 9.40 7.06 0.77
CA SER A 105 8.29 6.33 0.14
C SER A 105 6.87 6.86 0.40
N ARG A 106 6.67 8.03 1.02
CA ARG A 106 5.31 8.56 1.21
C ARG A 106 5.21 10.05 0.93
N ARG A 107 4.14 10.44 0.23
CA ARG A 107 3.71 11.84 0.12
C ARG A 107 3.29 12.29 1.52
N ILE A 108 4.04 13.21 2.12
CA ILE A 108 3.71 13.77 3.43
C ILE A 108 3.05 15.11 3.19
N PHE A 109 1.78 15.22 3.58
CA PHE A 109 1.08 16.49 3.59
C PHE A 109 1.47 17.23 4.87
N VAL A 110 2.12 18.37 4.70
CA VAL A 110 2.47 19.29 5.78
C VAL A 110 1.49 20.46 5.71
N CYS A 111 0.58 20.56 6.67
CA CYS A 111 -0.27 21.75 6.85
C CYS A 111 0.31 22.62 7.96
N ARG A 112 0.31 23.94 7.76
CA ARG A 112 0.66 24.95 8.77
C ARG A 112 -0.59 25.41 9.49
#